data_AF-A0A067TZ56-F1
#
_entry.id   AF-A0A067TZ56-F1
#
_cell.length_a   1.000
_cell.length_b   1.000
_cell.length_c   1.000
_cell.angle_alpha   90.00
_cell.angle_beta   90.00
_cell.angle_gamma   90.00
#
_symmetry.space_group_name_H-M   'P 1'
#
loop_
_entity.id
_entity.type
_entity.pdbx_description
1 polymer ?
#
loop_
_entity_poly.entity_id
_entity_poly.type
_entity_poly.pdbx_seq_one_letter_code
_entity_poly.pdbx_strand_id
1 'polypeptide(L)'
;MVEADIPQLYWAGYDSLDLVSAQFVARWSVMVSRNPIIHVFPRRWLDIRGTKVAAFWQAALRAIMGLVVFRPGITQAEIRWRLRAVYDRQEVRDVLRFLQGEGYLQHRFGRSSIWTLCGIYMPFDEEEERRVYWFMGEKHWYQV
;
A
#
# COMPACT_ATOMS: atom_id res chain seq x y z
N MET A 1 -22.74 -0.37 14.42
CA MET A 1 -21.86 -0.02 13.28
C MET A 1 -22.57 -0.59 12.06
N VAL A 2 -23.05 0.23 11.13
CA VAL A 2 -23.78 -0.29 9.98
C VAL A 2 -22.75 -0.93 9.06
N GLU A 3 -22.72 -2.27 9.04
CA GLU A 3 -22.03 -3.04 8.02
C GLU A 3 -22.77 -2.79 6.70
N ALA A 4 -22.33 -1.79 5.95
CA ALA A 4 -22.68 -1.69 4.55
C ALA A 4 -21.83 -2.73 3.82
N ASP A 5 -22.47 -3.71 3.18
CA ASP A 5 -21.82 -4.73 2.33
C ASP A 5 -20.96 -4.11 1.20
N ILE A 6 -21.19 -2.84 0.90
CA ILE A 6 -20.47 -2.06 -0.11
C ILE A 6 -19.75 -0.89 0.58
N PRO A 7 -18.41 -0.78 0.43
CA PRO A 7 -17.66 0.35 0.96
C PRO A 7 -18.21 1.67 0.41
N GLN A 8 -18.58 2.59 1.31
CA GLN A 8 -19.15 3.90 0.92
C GLN A 8 -18.08 4.91 0.51
N LEU A 9 -16.81 4.66 0.88
CA LEU A 9 -15.68 5.56 0.71
C LEU A 9 -14.45 4.76 0.27
N TYR A 10 -13.64 5.35 -0.59
CA TYR A 10 -12.42 4.77 -1.14
C TYR A 10 -11.27 5.77 -1.10
N TRP A 11 -10.07 5.31 -0.76
CA TRP A 11 -8.86 6.10 -0.86
C TRP A 11 -8.28 6.01 -2.28
N ALA A 12 -8.23 7.14 -2.99
CA ALA A 12 -7.70 7.26 -4.35
C ALA A 12 -6.59 8.34 -4.41
N GLY A 13 -6.05 8.59 -5.61
CA GLY A 13 -5.03 9.61 -5.85
C GLY A 13 -3.59 9.10 -5.84
N TYR A 14 -2.82 9.47 -6.87
CA TYR A 14 -1.44 9.03 -7.10
C TYR A 14 -0.41 9.99 -6.47
N ASP A 15 -0.69 11.29 -6.53
CA ASP A 15 0.16 12.35 -5.97
C ASP A 15 -0.31 12.76 -4.57
N SER A 16 -1.59 13.11 -4.45
CA SER A 16 -2.31 13.36 -3.21
C SER A 16 -3.16 12.16 -2.83
N LEU A 17 -3.43 12.01 -1.53
CA LEU A 17 -4.37 11.01 -1.04
C LEU A 17 -5.76 11.66 -0.93
N ASP A 18 -6.71 11.16 -1.72
CA ASP A 18 -8.07 11.69 -1.78
C ASP A 18 -9.09 10.65 -1.28
N LEU A 19 -10.00 11.09 -0.41
CA LEU A 19 -11.12 10.27 0.03
C LEU A 19 -12.29 10.47 -0.94
N VAL A 20 -12.62 9.43 -1.69
CA VAL A 20 -13.61 9.47 -2.76
C VAL A 20 -14.85 8.68 -2.36
N SER A 21 -16.02 9.30 -2.48
CA SER A 21 -17.29 8.60 -2.31
C SER A 21 -17.47 7.51 -3.36
N ALA A 22 -18.08 6.38 -2.99
CA ALA A 22 -18.40 5.28 -3.88
C ALA A 22 -19.15 5.72 -5.15
N GLN A 23 -19.97 6.78 -5.07
CA GLN A 23 -20.68 7.34 -6.22
C GLN A 23 -19.75 7.89 -7.33
N PHE A 24 -18.49 8.21 -6.99
CA PHE A 24 -17.49 8.75 -7.91
C PHE A 24 -16.35 7.75 -8.22
N VAL A 25 -16.34 6.56 -7.61
CA VAL A 25 -15.24 5.59 -7.74
C VAL A 25 -15.07 5.06 -9.17
N ALA A 26 -16.13 5.07 -9.97
CA ALA A 26 -16.08 4.66 -11.37
C ALA A 26 -15.08 5.48 -12.20
N ARG A 27 -14.84 6.75 -11.84
CA ARG A 27 -13.86 7.62 -12.53
C ARG A 27 -12.41 7.31 -12.16
N TRP A 28 -12.19 6.55 -11.08
CA TRP A 28 -10.88 6.18 -10.54
C TRP A 28 -10.53 4.70 -10.77
N SER A 29 -11.43 3.95 -11.41
CA SER A 29 -11.32 2.51 -11.61
C SER A 29 -11.54 2.13 -13.08
N VAL A 30 -11.16 0.91 -13.43
CA VAL A 30 -11.34 0.33 -14.76
C VAL A 30 -12.28 -0.86 -14.63
N MET A 31 -13.30 -0.91 -15.50
CA MET A 31 -14.20 -2.05 -15.60
C MET A 31 -13.50 -3.20 -16.34
N VAL A 32 -13.30 -4.32 -15.66
CA VAL A 32 -12.65 -5.53 -16.21
C VAL A 32 -13.63 -6.66 -16.53
N SER A 33 -14.85 -6.58 -16.00
CA SER A 33 -15.96 -7.47 -16.37
C SER A 33 -17.28 -6.70 -16.36
N ARG A 34 -18.18 -7.06 -17.29
CA ARG A 34 -19.55 -6.53 -17.37
C ARG A 34 -20.58 -7.45 -16.75
N ASN A 35 -20.27 -8.74 -16.60
CA ASN A 35 -21.16 -9.72 -16.01
C ASN A 35 -20.35 -10.77 -15.22
N PRO A 36 -20.26 -10.66 -13.88
CA PRO A 36 -20.75 -9.55 -13.06
C PRO A 36 -19.96 -8.25 -13.34
N ILE A 37 -20.50 -7.09 -12.95
CA ILE A 37 -19.79 -5.81 -13.06
C ILE A 37 -18.62 -5.82 -12.06
N ILE A 38 -17.39 -5.82 -12.57
CA ILE A 38 -16.16 -5.79 -11.76
C ILE A 38 -15.33 -4.58 -12.15
N HIS A 39 -15.03 -3.75 -11.16
CA HIS A 39 -14.11 -2.63 -11.26
C HIS A 39 -12.85 -2.90 -10.45
N VAL A 40 -11.71 -2.51 -10.99
CA VAL A 40 -10.41 -2.57 -10.30
C VAL A 40 -9.72 -1.22 -10.36
N PHE A 41 -8.96 -0.88 -9.32
CA PHE A 41 -8.05 0.26 -9.40
C PHE A 41 -6.86 -0.12 -10.30
N PRO A 42 -6.49 0.73 -11.28
CA PRO A 42 -5.34 0.45 -12.11
C PRO A 42 -4.09 0.27 -11.23
N ARG A 43 -3.41 -0.85 -11.42
CA ARG A 43 -2.13 -1.19 -10.77
C ARG A 43 -1.26 -1.91 -11.77
N ARG A 44 0.04 -1.62 -11.76
CA ARG A 44 0.99 -2.27 -12.69
C ARG A 44 1.03 -3.79 -12.55
N TRP A 45 0.80 -4.29 -11.34
CA TRP A 45 0.77 -5.73 -11.08
C TRP A 45 -0.58 -6.36 -11.37
N LEU A 46 -1.51 -5.69 -12.04
CA LEU A 46 -2.76 -6.27 -12.54
C LEU A 46 -2.77 -6.22 -14.07
N ASP A 47 -3.09 -7.34 -14.72
CA ASP A 47 -3.31 -7.36 -16.16
C ASP A 47 -4.70 -6.82 -16.53
N ILE A 48 -5.01 -6.80 -17.84
CA ILE A 48 -6.30 -6.34 -18.36
C ILE A 48 -7.50 -7.17 -17.88
N ARG A 49 -7.27 -8.37 -17.36
CA ARG A 49 -8.29 -9.24 -16.78
C ARG A 49 -8.40 -9.08 -15.25
N GLY A 50 -7.62 -8.17 -14.67
CA GLY A 50 -7.51 -8.01 -13.21
C GLY A 50 -6.70 -9.11 -12.53
N THR A 51 -5.95 -9.92 -13.27
CA THR A 51 -5.11 -10.99 -12.70
C THR A 51 -3.75 -10.44 -12.29
N LYS A 52 -3.24 -10.90 -11.14
CA LYS A 52 -1.97 -10.42 -10.61
C LYS A 52 -0.79 -10.89 -11.46
N VAL A 53 -0.01 -9.97 -12.02
CA VAL A 53 1.23 -10.27 -12.73
C VAL A 53 2.37 -10.46 -11.73
N ALA A 54 2.68 -11.73 -11.44
CA ALA A 54 3.63 -12.11 -10.39
C ALA A 54 5.01 -11.47 -10.55
N ALA A 55 5.52 -11.32 -11.78
CA ALA A 55 6.83 -10.73 -12.04
C ALA A 55 6.93 -9.28 -11.53
N PHE A 56 5.95 -8.42 -11.84
CA PHE A 56 5.93 -7.03 -11.37
C PHE A 56 5.75 -6.95 -9.87
N TRP A 57 4.88 -7.78 -9.30
CA TRP A 57 4.70 -7.84 -7.86
C TRP A 57 6.00 -8.20 -7.13
N GLN A 58 6.65 -9.29 -7.55
CA GLN A 58 7.89 -9.76 -6.94
C GLN A 58 9.05 -8.78 -7.11
N ALA A 59 9.11 -8.05 -8.23
CA ALA A 59 10.08 -6.98 -8.41
C ALA A 59 9.88 -5.86 -7.37
N ALA A 60 8.64 -5.44 -7.12
CA ALA A 60 8.31 -4.42 -6.14
C ALA A 60 8.62 -4.87 -4.70
N LEU A 61 8.28 -6.12 -4.35
CA LEU A 61 8.65 -6.72 -3.06
C LEU A 61 10.16 -6.67 -2.84
N ARG A 62 10.94 -7.13 -3.83
CA ARG A 62 12.41 -7.16 -3.75
C ARG A 62 13.01 -5.76 -3.66
N ALA A 63 12.48 -4.79 -4.39
CA ALA A 63 12.96 -3.41 -4.35
C ALA A 63 12.81 -2.79 -2.95
N ILE A 64 11.62 -2.95 -2.33
CA ILE A 64 11.34 -2.41 -1.00
C ILE A 64 12.11 -3.17 0.08
N MET A 65 12.10 -4.51 0.04
CA MET A 65 12.87 -5.33 0.98
C MET A 65 14.36 -5.02 0.91
N GLY A 66 14.92 -4.88 -0.29
CA GLY A 66 16.32 -4.50 -0.47
C GLY A 66 16.65 -3.18 0.23
N LEU A 67 15.82 -2.14 0.05
CA LEU A 67 16.03 -0.86 0.72
C LEU A 67 16.03 -0.98 2.24
N VAL A 68 15.06 -1.71 2.81
CA VAL A 68 14.95 -1.85 4.28
C VAL A 68 16.08 -2.72 4.85
N VAL A 69 16.48 -3.78 4.16
CA VAL A 69 17.61 -4.65 4.56
C VAL A 69 18.92 -3.86 4.57
N PHE A 70 19.19 -3.05 3.55
CA PHE A 70 20.41 -2.25 3.46
C PHE A 70 20.37 -1.01 4.37
N ARG A 71 19.18 -0.51 4.73
CA ARG A 71 18.99 0.67 5.59
C ARG A 71 17.86 0.45 6.59
N PRO A 72 18.08 -0.34 7.66
CA PRO A 72 17.09 -0.48 8.72
C PRO A 72 16.78 0.89 9.35
N GLY A 73 15.50 1.18 9.55
CA GLY A 73 15.04 2.50 10.00
C GLY A 73 14.95 3.54 8.88
N ILE A 74 14.96 3.15 7.61
CA ILE A 74 14.65 4.08 6.51
C ILE A 74 13.21 4.59 6.64
N THR A 75 13.00 5.88 6.37
CA THR A 75 11.65 6.48 6.43
C THR A 75 10.81 6.07 5.22
N GLN A 76 9.48 6.02 5.38
CA GLN A 76 8.58 5.77 4.24
C GLN A 76 8.77 6.83 3.15
N ALA A 77 8.94 8.10 3.54
CA ALA A 77 9.19 9.19 2.59
C ALA A 77 10.47 8.95 1.77
N GLU A 78 11.53 8.43 2.40
CA GLU A 78 12.77 8.12 1.68
C GLU A 78 12.64 6.89 0.79
N ILE A 79 11.90 5.84 1.22
CA ILE A 79 11.57 4.70 0.35
C ILE A 79 10.85 5.21 -0.92
N ARG A 80 9.79 6.02 -0.74
CA ARG A 80 9.03 6.63 -1.85
C ARG A 80 9.95 7.45 -2.75
N TRP A 81 10.77 8.32 -2.17
CA TRP A 81 11.68 9.17 -2.94
C TRP A 81 12.68 8.35 -3.76
N ARG A 82 13.26 7.28 -3.20
CA ARG A 82 14.21 6.39 -3.90
C ARG A 82 13.56 5.61 -5.02
N LEU A 83 12.28 5.26 -4.86
CA LEU A 83 11.53 4.45 -5.80
C LEU A 83 10.67 5.25 -6.80
N ARG A 84 10.61 6.58 -6.67
CA ARG A 84 9.72 7.48 -7.44
C ARG A 84 9.83 7.40 -8.96
N ALA A 85 10.99 6.97 -9.48
CA ALA A 85 11.20 6.82 -10.91
C ALA A 85 10.46 5.61 -11.50
N VAL A 86 10.08 4.66 -10.64
CA VAL A 86 9.49 3.38 -11.06
C VAL A 86 8.12 3.18 -10.41
N TYR A 87 7.93 3.57 -9.15
CA TYR A 87 6.71 3.28 -8.40
C TYR A 87 6.03 4.57 -7.94
N ASP A 88 4.70 4.57 -8.04
CA ASP A 88 3.89 5.65 -7.46
C ASP A 88 3.71 5.47 -5.94
N ARG A 89 3.12 6.49 -5.31
CA ARG A 89 2.91 6.50 -3.86
C ARG A 89 2.00 5.36 -3.38
N GLN A 90 0.91 5.08 -4.10
CA GLN A 90 0.01 4.00 -3.73
C GLN A 90 0.67 2.64 -3.92
N GLU A 91 1.50 2.49 -4.95
CA GLU A 91 2.21 1.25 -5.20
C GLU A 91 3.19 0.92 -4.08
N VAL A 92 3.97 1.91 -3.63
CA VAL A 92 4.87 1.75 -2.48
C VAL A 92 4.08 1.38 -1.22
N ARG A 93 2.94 2.05 -0.98
CA ARG A 93 2.06 1.77 0.16
C ARG A 93 1.50 0.35 0.12
N ASP A 94 0.99 -0.09 -1.03
CA ASP A 94 0.36 -1.41 -1.17
C ASP A 94 1.37 -2.53 -0.89
N VAL A 95 2.62 -2.36 -1.32
CA VAL A 95 3.70 -3.30 -1.02
C VAL A 95 4.12 -3.27 0.45
N LEU A 96 4.32 -2.09 1.04
CA LEU A 96 4.67 -1.96 2.46
C LEU A 96 3.60 -2.57 3.36
N ARG A 97 2.32 -2.32 3.05
CA ARG A 97 1.18 -2.91 3.76
C ARG A 97 1.18 -4.44 3.65
N PHE A 98 1.42 -4.99 2.47
CA PHE A 98 1.52 -6.44 2.28
C PHE A 98 2.67 -7.03 3.11
N LEU A 99 3.87 -6.46 3.00
CA LEU A 99 5.05 -6.94 3.73
C LEU A 99 4.87 -6.84 5.25
N GLN A 100 4.17 -5.81 5.73
CA GLN A 100 3.81 -5.67 7.13
C GLN A 100 2.79 -6.72 7.56
N GLY A 101 1.69 -6.87 6.82
CA GLY A 101 0.65 -7.85 7.13
C GLY A 101 1.17 -9.28 7.13
N GLU A 102 2.15 -9.57 6.28
CA GLU A 102 2.84 -10.85 6.22
C GLU A 102 3.95 -11.03 7.27
N GLY A 103 4.24 -10.01 8.08
CA GLY A 103 5.25 -10.03 9.14
C GLY A 103 6.71 -9.89 8.68
N TYR A 104 6.96 -9.65 7.39
CA TYR A 104 8.32 -9.42 6.86
C TYR A 104 8.89 -8.06 7.26
N LEU A 105 8.02 -7.06 7.41
CA LEU A 105 8.38 -5.72 7.82
C LEU A 105 7.56 -5.29 9.03
N GLN A 106 8.11 -4.38 9.81
CA GLN A 106 7.39 -3.64 10.85
C GLN A 106 7.76 -2.17 10.74
N HIS A 107 6.83 -1.29 11.10
CA HIS A 107 7.13 0.13 11.19
C HIS A 107 7.05 0.61 12.63
N ARG A 108 7.88 1.59 12.96
CA ARG A 108 7.82 2.33 14.22
C ARG A 108 7.40 3.75 13.93
N PHE A 109 6.48 4.23 14.76
CA PHE A 109 5.97 5.59 14.72
C PHE A 109 6.68 6.46 15.76
N GLY A 110 7.00 7.70 15.40
CA GLY A 110 7.35 8.71 16.40
C GLY A 110 6.18 9.06 17.35
N ARG A 111 4.93 8.90 16.88
CA ARG A 111 3.67 9.04 17.64
C ARG A 111 2.56 8.21 16.98
N SER A 112 1.91 7.30 17.72
CA SER A 112 0.76 6.55 17.20
C SER A 112 -0.48 7.45 17.14
N SER A 113 -1.22 7.42 16.03
CA SER A 113 -2.52 8.10 15.95
C SER A 113 -3.61 7.28 16.67
N ILE A 114 -4.68 7.94 17.13
CA ILE A 114 -5.86 7.25 17.70
C ILE A 114 -6.43 6.24 16.70
N TRP A 115 -6.41 6.56 15.41
CA TRP A 115 -6.87 5.69 14.34
C TRP A 115 -6.04 4.40 14.24
N THR A 116 -4.71 4.52 14.32
CA THR A 116 -3.80 3.37 14.33
C THR A 116 -4.06 2.47 15.53
N LEU A 117 -4.33 3.04 16.72
CA LEU A 117 -4.69 2.30 17.92
C LEU A 117 -6.03 1.56 17.78
N CYS A 118 -6.97 2.13 17.02
CA CYS A 118 -8.25 1.47 16.70
C CYS A 118 -8.13 0.43 15.57
N GLY A 119 -6.92 0.10 15.10
CA GLY A 119 -6.71 -0.82 13.97
C GLY A 119 -7.13 -0.25 12.62
N ILE A 120 -7.45 1.05 12.56
CA ILE A 120 -7.84 1.74 11.34
C ILE A 120 -6.57 2.23 10.64
N TYR A 121 -6.18 1.54 9.58
CA TYR A 121 -5.01 1.90 8.79
C TYR A 121 -5.36 3.02 7.81
N MET A 122 -5.03 4.24 8.17
CA MET A 122 -5.08 5.39 7.28
C MET A 122 -3.78 5.50 6.48
N PRO A 123 -3.83 5.79 5.18
CA PRO A 123 -2.62 6.07 4.43
C PRO A 123 -1.96 7.33 4.97
N PHE A 124 -0.63 7.32 5.11
CA PHE A 124 0.11 8.46 5.63
C PHE A 124 0.16 9.60 4.63
N ASP A 125 -0.01 10.82 5.12
CA ASP A 125 0.32 12.03 4.37
C ASP A 125 1.85 12.21 4.23
N GLU A 126 2.27 13.22 3.46
CA GLU A 126 3.69 13.41 3.15
C GLU A 126 4.55 13.74 4.38
N GLU A 127 3.99 14.45 5.36
CA GLU A 127 4.69 14.78 6.61
C GLU A 127 4.76 13.56 7.54
N GLU A 128 3.68 12.80 7.61
CA GLU A 128 3.60 11.55 8.38
C GLU A 128 4.60 10.52 7.85
N GLU A 129 4.75 10.38 6.53
CA GLU A 129 5.71 9.47 5.90
C GLU A 129 7.16 9.71 6.34
N ARG A 130 7.51 10.95 6.72
CA ARG A 130 8.85 11.30 7.24
C ARG A 130 9.09 10.81 8.67
N ARG A 131 8.03 10.41 9.37
CA ARG A 131 8.04 9.97 10.78
C ARG A 131 7.74 8.48 10.95
N VAL A 132 7.57 7.77 9.83
CA VAL A 132 7.35 6.32 9.78
C VAL A 132 8.65 5.65 9.37
N TYR A 133 9.24 4.91 10.31
CA TYR A 133 10.53 4.25 10.13
C TYR A 133 10.31 2.75 9.95
N TRP A 134 10.90 2.16 8.91
CA TRP A 134 10.70 0.76 8.54
C TRP A 134 11.86 -0.13 8.96
N PHE A 135 11.55 -1.28 9.53
CA PHE A 135 12.50 -2.27 10.00
C PHE A 135 12.09 -3.66 9.54
N MET A 136 13.03 -4.60 9.57
CA MET A 136 12.72 -6.03 9.41
C MET A 136 11.74 -6.47 10.50
N GLY A 137 10.72 -7.20 10.10
CA GLY A 137 9.74 -7.80 11.00
C GLY A 137 10.28 -9.04 11.70
N GLU A 138 9.41 -9.70 12.45
CA GLU A 138 9.75 -10.88 13.26
C GLU A 138 9.70 -12.19 12.47
N LYS A 139 9.29 -12.14 11.19
CA LYS A 139 9.31 -13.31 10.32
C LYS A 139 10.75 -13.69 9.99
N HIS A 140 11.21 -14.76 10.61
CA HIS A 140 12.55 -15.29 10.39
C HIS A 140 12.62 -15.88 8.96
N TRP A 141 13.67 -15.51 8.22
CA TRP A 141 13.91 -16.02 6.87
C TRP A 141 14.36 -17.49 6.87
N TYR A 142 14.78 -18.01 8.02
CA TYR A 142 15.19 -19.40 8.26
C TYR A 142 14.95 -19.73 9.74
N GLN A 143 14.27 -20.84 10.00
CA GLN A 143 13.99 -21.35 11.35
C GLN A 143 14.14 -22.89 11.29
N VAL A 144 14.98 -23.46 12.17
CA VAL A 144 15.21 -24.92 12.30
C VAL A 144 14.34 -25.46 13.41
#